data_AF-A0A7K4JVT4-F1
#
_entry.id   AF-A0A7K4JVT4-F1
#
_cell.length_a   1.000
_cell.length_b   1.000
_cell.length_c   1.000
_cell.angle_alpha   90.00
_cell.angle_beta   90.00
_cell.angle_gamma   90.00
#
_symmetry.space_group_name_H-M   'P 1'
#
loop_
_entity.id
_entity.type
_entity.pdbx_description
1 polymer ?
#
loop_
_entity_poly.entity_id
_entity_poly.type
_entity_poly.pdbx_seq_one_letter_code
_entity_poly.pdbx_strand_id
1 'polypeptide(L)'
;RLVLRRLYPLAIRICEYLRLSEIQGVSRILAHWACYKVQQKDKSDEEVAHAINQKLGDTPGISYSEIAARAYDCGRTDLAIKVCWLGLWLVGGGVAQGVTTRCQPLQLLEYEPRSGEQVPLLLKMRWSKLALSKAIESGDTDLVYTVVLHLKNELNRGTFFMMLQNQPVALSLYCQFCKHQERETLKDLYNQDDNHQELGNFHVHSSYAEKRIEGRVGALQNALDEYYKAKNDFAAKATEDQIKLLRLQRHLQEDFDKPYLDLSLHDTVSNLILDGHHKRAEQLYREFKIPDKRYWWLKISALANRGDWEEMEKFSKSKKSPIGYLPFVEIAVKHHNRYEAKKYAPRVAPEQRVKAFVLVGCVRQ
;
A
#
# COMPACT_ATOMS: atom_id res chain seq x y z
N ARG A 1 12.75 24.65 -51.48
CA ARG A 1 12.35 26.01 -51.96
C ARG A 1 10.99 26.02 -52.66
N LEU A 2 10.64 25.02 -53.48
CA LEU A 2 9.33 24.93 -54.17
C LEU A 2 8.14 24.61 -53.25
N VAL A 3 8.32 23.73 -52.26
CA VAL A 3 7.31 23.38 -51.23
C VAL A 3 6.88 24.61 -50.41
N LEU A 4 7.86 25.42 -49.99
CA LEU A 4 7.62 26.69 -49.25
C LEU A 4 6.89 27.75 -50.10
N ARG A 5 7.02 27.68 -51.44
CA ARG A 5 6.31 28.54 -52.39
C ARG A 5 4.94 27.98 -52.80
N ARG A 6 4.48 26.89 -52.14
CA ARG A 6 3.17 26.24 -52.36
C ARG A 6 2.97 25.65 -53.77
N LEU A 7 4.05 25.46 -54.52
CA LEU A 7 4.03 24.84 -55.86
C LEU A 7 4.17 23.31 -55.75
N TYR A 8 3.23 22.68 -55.04
CA TYR A 8 3.26 21.24 -54.76
C TYR A 8 3.24 20.35 -56.02
N PRO A 9 2.43 20.64 -57.08
CA PRO A 9 2.41 19.80 -58.28
C PRO A 9 3.72 19.80 -59.07
N LEU A 10 4.41 20.96 -59.10
CA LEU A 10 5.70 21.08 -59.77
C LEU A 10 6.80 20.36 -58.97
N ALA A 11 6.72 20.42 -57.64
CA ALA A 11 7.64 19.70 -56.76
C ALA A 11 7.50 18.17 -56.89
N ILE A 12 6.28 17.66 -57.03
CA ILE A 12 6.01 16.22 -57.24
C ILE A 12 6.60 15.76 -58.59
N ARG A 13 6.34 16.48 -59.69
CA ARG A 13 6.90 16.14 -61.02
C ARG A 13 8.43 16.15 -61.05
N ILE A 14 9.06 17.05 -60.30
CA ILE A 14 10.52 17.10 -60.18
C ILE A 14 11.03 15.91 -59.35
N CYS A 15 10.35 15.51 -58.28
CA CYS A 15 10.70 14.33 -57.49
C CYS A 15 10.57 13.03 -58.30
N GLU A 16 9.52 12.90 -59.12
CA GLU A 16 9.31 11.78 -60.05
C GLU A 16 10.42 11.73 -61.11
N TYR A 17 10.76 12.88 -61.69
CA TYR A 17 11.84 12.99 -62.69
C TYR A 17 13.21 12.62 -62.11
N LEU A 18 13.48 13.00 -60.85
CA LEU A 18 14.73 12.73 -60.15
C LEU A 18 14.82 11.31 -59.55
N ARG A 19 13.77 10.49 -59.70
CA ARG A 19 13.69 9.11 -59.16
C ARG A 19 14.06 9.00 -57.67
N LEU A 20 13.66 10.00 -56.88
CA LEU A 20 13.83 9.94 -55.43
C LEU A 20 12.88 8.88 -54.85
N SER A 21 13.30 8.18 -53.80
CA SER A 21 12.43 7.17 -53.18
C SER A 21 11.11 7.80 -52.73
N GLU A 22 10.00 7.09 -52.93
CA GLU A 22 8.64 7.59 -52.64
C GLU A 22 8.52 8.13 -51.21
N ILE A 23 9.22 7.48 -50.28
CA ILE A 23 9.30 7.81 -48.86
C ILE A 23 10.05 9.13 -48.60
N GLN A 24 11.13 9.42 -49.33
CA GLN A 24 11.96 10.61 -49.10
C GLN A 24 11.49 11.84 -49.88
N GLY A 25 10.84 11.64 -51.03
CA GLY A 25 10.41 12.73 -51.92
C GLY A 25 8.94 13.11 -51.74
N VAL A 26 8.05 12.26 -52.26
CA VAL A 26 6.62 12.59 -52.44
C VAL A 26 5.89 12.65 -51.11
N SER A 27 6.13 11.69 -50.20
CA SER A 27 5.50 11.64 -48.88
C SER A 27 5.79 12.87 -48.01
N ARG A 28 7.01 13.42 -48.08
CA ARG A 28 7.40 14.63 -47.34
C ARG A 28 6.76 15.91 -47.90
N ILE A 29 6.60 15.98 -49.22
CA ILE A 29 5.91 17.11 -49.89
C ILE A 29 4.43 17.11 -49.54
N LEU A 30 3.82 15.92 -49.51
CA LEU A 30 2.42 15.72 -49.15
C LEU A 30 2.13 16.00 -47.67
N ALA A 31 3.02 15.60 -46.76
CA ALA A 31 2.93 15.94 -45.33
C ALA A 31 2.94 17.47 -45.12
N HIS A 32 3.84 18.18 -45.81
CA HIS A 32 3.90 19.65 -45.73
C HIS A 32 2.65 20.32 -46.34
N TRP A 33 2.08 19.75 -47.40
CA TRP A 33 0.81 20.21 -47.97
C TRP A 33 -0.35 20.04 -46.98
N ALA A 34 -0.40 18.90 -46.29
CA ALA A 34 -1.44 18.60 -45.30
C ALA A 34 -1.34 19.51 -44.07
N CYS A 35 -0.12 19.74 -43.54
CA CYS A 35 0.12 20.71 -42.47
C CYS A 35 -0.31 22.14 -42.86
N TYR A 36 -0.12 22.53 -44.12
CA TYR A 36 -0.61 23.81 -44.64
C TYR A 36 -2.14 23.84 -44.78
N LYS A 37 -2.75 22.73 -45.20
CA LYS A 37 -4.21 22.62 -45.34
C LYS A 37 -4.95 22.73 -44.02
N VAL A 38 -4.40 22.11 -42.98
CA VAL A 38 -4.90 22.16 -41.61
C VAL A 38 -4.85 23.58 -41.01
N GLN A 39 -3.93 24.43 -41.48
CA GLN A 39 -3.83 25.82 -41.05
C GLN A 39 -4.88 26.74 -41.69
N GLN A 40 -5.60 26.31 -42.74
CA GLN A 40 -6.56 27.16 -43.43
C GLN A 40 -7.83 27.31 -42.59
N LYS A 41 -8.13 28.54 -42.18
CA LYS A 41 -9.28 28.83 -41.30
C LYS A 41 -10.63 28.93 -42.01
N ASP A 42 -10.63 29.07 -43.32
CA ASP A 42 -11.82 29.40 -44.11
C ASP A 42 -12.69 28.18 -44.48
N LYS A 43 -12.25 26.97 -44.13
CA LYS A 43 -12.92 25.71 -44.50
C LYS A 43 -13.36 24.93 -43.28
N SER A 44 -14.47 24.20 -43.42
CA SER A 44 -15.00 23.32 -42.38
C SER A 44 -14.01 22.17 -42.12
N ASP A 45 -13.97 21.70 -40.87
CA ASP A 45 -13.06 20.62 -40.47
C ASP A 45 -13.36 19.29 -41.21
N GLU A 46 -14.59 19.12 -41.71
CA GLU A 46 -15.00 17.96 -42.51
C GLU A 46 -14.44 17.99 -43.93
N GLU A 47 -14.50 19.15 -44.59
CA GLU A 47 -13.93 19.32 -45.93
C GLU A 47 -12.41 19.16 -45.93
N VAL A 48 -11.74 19.67 -44.89
CA VAL A 48 -10.29 19.56 -44.76
C VAL A 48 -9.89 18.11 -44.51
N ALA A 49 -10.59 17.40 -43.63
CA ALA A 49 -10.35 15.98 -43.41
C ALA A 49 -10.60 15.14 -44.68
N HIS A 50 -11.72 15.36 -45.38
CA HIS A 50 -12.04 14.63 -46.61
C HIS A 50 -11.00 14.86 -47.71
N ALA A 51 -10.52 16.10 -47.88
CA ALA A 51 -9.50 16.44 -48.86
C ALA A 51 -8.13 15.82 -48.51
N ILE A 52 -7.79 15.73 -47.23
CA ILE A 52 -6.59 15.05 -46.74
C ILE A 52 -6.70 13.54 -47.01
N ASN A 53 -7.86 12.94 -46.74
CA ASN A 53 -8.09 11.51 -46.99
C ASN A 53 -7.93 11.15 -48.47
N GLN A 54 -8.60 11.90 -49.35
CA GLN A 54 -8.60 11.62 -50.79
C GLN A 54 -7.19 11.72 -51.41
N LYS A 55 -6.29 12.51 -50.81
CA LYS A 55 -4.94 12.75 -51.36
C LYS A 55 -3.83 11.95 -50.70
N LEU A 56 -3.94 11.66 -49.41
CA LEU A 56 -2.95 10.90 -48.66
C LEU A 56 -3.30 9.41 -48.56
N GLY A 57 -4.57 9.07 -48.88
CA GLY A 57 -5.14 7.73 -48.97
C GLY A 57 -4.18 6.68 -49.51
N ASP A 58 -3.77 6.84 -50.76
CA ASP A 58 -3.11 5.75 -51.46
C ASP A 58 -1.57 5.77 -51.32
N THR A 59 -1.01 6.61 -50.44
CA THR A 59 0.45 6.86 -50.37
C THR A 59 1.10 6.33 -49.07
N PRO A 60 1.98 5.30 -49.14
CA PRO A 60 2.67 4.77 -47.97
C PRO A 60 3.80 5.72 -47.48
N GLY A 61 3.97 5.81 -46.15
CA GLY A 61 5.12 6.49 -45.52
C GLY A 61 4.90 7.94 -45.06
N ILE A 62 3.65 8.40 -44.92
CA ILE A 62 3.34 9.74 -44.38
C ILE A 62 3.10 9.67 -42.87
N SER A 63 3.76 10.57 -42.13
CA SER A 63 3.54 10.73 -40.69
C SER A 63 2.34 11.63 -40.41
N TYR A 64 1.20 11.05 -40.04
CA TYR A 64 -0.01 11.79 -39.69
C TYR A 64 0.09 12.52 -38.33
N SER A 65 1.08 12.16 -37.49
CA SER A 65 1.29 12.77 -36.18
C SER A 65 1.74 14.23 -36.26
N GLU A 66 2.61 14.57 -37.20
CA GLU A 66 3.03 15.96 -37.45
C GLU A 66 1.85 16.84 -37.90
N ILE A 67 0.94 16.26 -38.68
CA ILE A 67 -0.24 16.93 -39.20
C ILE A 67 -1.28 17.16 -38.09
N ALA A 68 -1.49 16.15 -37.23
CA ALA A 68 -2.38 16.24 -36.07
C ALA A 68 -1.86 17.22 -35.00
N ALA A 69 -0.55 17.20 -34.70
CA ALA A 69 0.07 18.17 -33.80
C ALA A 69 -0.11 19.60 -34.32
N ARG A 70 0.05 19.81 -35.63
CA ARG A 70 -0.15 21.12 -36.23
C ARG A 70 -1.61 21.58 -36.23
N ALA A 71 -2.57 20.65 -36.32
CA ALA A 71 -4.00 20.93 -36.17
C ALA A 71 -4.36 21.37 -34.76
N TYR A 72 -3.75 20.71 -33.78
CA TYR A 72 -3.90 21.05 -32.36
C TYR A 72 -3.32 22.43 -32.05
N ASP A 73 -2.10 22.73 -32.53
CA ASP A 73 -1.48 24.07 -32.41
C ASP A 73 -2.35 25.19 -32.98
N CYS A 74 -3.14 24.87 -34.01
CA CYS A 74 -4.05 25.82 -34.66
C CYS A 74 -5.40 25.97 -33.93
N GLY A 75 -5.61 25.26 -32.81
CA GLY A 75 -6.84 25.28 -32.02
C GLY A 75 -7.99 24.46 -32.63
N ARG A 76 -7.74 23.63 -33.65
CA ARG A 76 -8.73 22.77 -34.30
C ARG A 76 -8.63 21.35 -33.77
N THR A 77 -9.10 21.15 -32.55
CA THR A 77 -9.04 19.85 -31.85
C THR A 77 -9.81 18.77 -32.60
N ASP A 78 -10.97 19.10 -33.17
CA ASP A 78 -11.81 18.13 -33.89
C ASP A 78 -11.20 17.70 -35.22
N LEU A 79 -10.51 18.61 -35.92
CA LEU A 79 -9.73 18.29 -37.11
C LEU A 79 -8.48 17.45 -36.76
N ALA A 80 -7.79 17.78 -35.67
CA ALA A 80 -6.64 17.02 -35.18
C ALA A 80 -7.02 15.56 -34.92
N ILE A 81 -8.19 15.36 -34.30
CA ILE A 81 -8.79 14.05 -34.09
C ILE A 81 -9.04 13.40 -35.46
N LYS A 82 -9.83 14.01 -36.36
CA LYS A 82 -10.20 13.45 -37.67
C LYS A 82 -9.00 13.05 -38.53
N VAL A 83 -7.94 13.87 -38.61
CA VAL A 83 -6.74 13.57 -39.40
C VAL A 83 -5.97 12.37 -38.84
N CYS A 84 -5.99 12.17 -37.52
CA CYS A 84 -5.41 11.00 -36.88
C CYS A 84 -6.14 9.70 -37.28
N TRP A 85 -7.47 9.73 -37.45
CA TRP A 85 -8.25 8.58 -37.93
C TRP A 85 -7.92 8.19 -39.38
N LEU A 86 -7.63 9.17 -40.24
CA LEU A 86 -7.34 8.94 -41.66
C LEU A 86 -6.03 8.17 -41.88
N GLY A 87 -5.03 8.41 -41.04
CA GLY A 87 -3.79 7.63 -41.07
C GLY A 87 -4.00 6.17 -40.69
N LEU A 88 -5.02 5.85 -39.88
CA LEU A 88 -5.31 4.50 -39.41
C LEU A 88 -6.05 3.64 -40.47
N TRP A 89 -6.96 4.24 -41.27
CA TRP A 89 -7.75 3.52 -42.28
C TRP A 89 -6.90 2.87 -43.39
N LEU A 90 -5.70 3.40 -43.63
CA LEU A 90 -4.82 2.99 -44.73
C LEU A 90 -3.79 1.94 -44.33
N VAL A 91 -3.48 1.85 -43.03
CA VAL A 91 -2.51 0.88 -42.48
C VAL A 91 -3.21 -0.41 -42.07
N GLY A 92 -4.50 -0.36 -41.71
CA GLY A 92 -5.32 -1.53 -41.37
C GLY A 92 -6.35 -1.83 -42.45
N GLY A 93 -5.99 -2.67 -43.43
CA GLY A 93 -6.88 -3.12 -44.53
C GLY A 93 -8.34 -3.31 -44.10
N GLY A 94 -9.23 -2.60 -44.80
CA GLY A 94 -10.54 -2.24 -44.29
C GLY A 94 -11.48 -3.39 -43.94
N VAL A 95 -12.16 -3.25 -42.80
CA VAL A 95 -13.52 -3.75 -42.57
C VAL A 95 -14.23 -2.81 -41.59
N ALA A 96 -15.22 -2.06 -42.06
CA ALA A 96 -16.42 -1.66 -41.30
C ALA A 96 -17.26 -0.69 -42.14
N GLN A 97 -18.14 -1.23 -42.98
CA GLN A 97 -19.34 -0.49 -43.37
C GLN A 97 -20.31 -0.52 -42.17
N GLY A 98 -20.76 0.66 -41.74
CA GLY A 98 -21.96 0.79 -40.91
C GLY A 98 -21.75 0.92 -39.40
N VAL A 99 -21.10 2.00 -38.94
CA VAL A 99 -21.36 2.56 -37.59
C VAL A 99 -21.36 4.09 -37.67
N THR A 100 -22.40 4.67 -38.26
CA THR A 100 -22.87 6.00 -37.88
C THR A 100 -23.53 5.88 -36.51
N THR A 101 -22.77 6.07 -35.42
CA THR A 101 -23.24 6.60 -34.12
C THR A 101 -22.11 6.54 -33.08
N ARG A 102 -21.78 7.70 -32.50
CA ARG A 102 -21.06 7.86 -31.21
C ARG A 102 -19.76 7.04 -31.02
N CYS A 103 -18.75 7.24 -31.86
CA CYS A 103 -17.39 6.77 -31.54
C CYS A 103 -16.70 7.82 -30.67
N GLN A 104 -16.63 7.54 -29.36
CA GLN A 104 -15.88 8.33 -28.38
C GLN A 104 -14.37 8.29 -28.69
N PRO A 105 -13.56 9.25 -28.19
CA PRO A 105 -12.11 9.38 -28.44
C PRO A 105 -11.23 8.20 -27.94
N LEU A 106 -11.83 7.10 -27.47
CA LEU A 106 -11.14 5.97 -26.83
C LEU A 106 -10.24 5.15 -27.77
N GLN A 107 -10.47 5.16 -29.07
CA GLN A 107 -9.66 4.39 -30.04
C GLN A 107 -8.45 5.14 -30.60
N LEU A 108 -8.22 6.40 -30.18
CA LEU A 108 -7.12 7.25 -30.66
C LEU A 108 -5.77 6.98 -29.96
N LEU A 109 -5.74 6.12 -28.93
CA LEU A 109 -4.57 5.91 -28.07
C LEU A 109 -3.74 4.65 -28.39
N GLU A 110 -4.12 3.84 -29.37
CA GLU A 110 -3.43 2.57 -29.62
C GLU A 110 -2.14 2.71 -30.44
N TYR A 111 -1.70 3.93 -30.80
CA TYR A 111 -0.58 4.11 -31.73
C TYR A 111 0.64 4.89 -31.22
N GLU A 112 0.73 5.19 -29.92
CA GLU A 112 2.02 5.49 -29.26
C GLU A 112 2.42 4.27 -28.43
N PRO A 113 3.33 3.40 -28.91
CA PRO A 113 3.62 2.12 -28.26
C PRO A 113 4.31 2.28 -26.89
N ARG A 114 4.78 3.49 -26.56
CA ARG A 114 5.47 3.80 -25.31
C ARG A 114 4.54 4.57 -24.37
N SER A 115 4.04 3.87 -23.36
CA SER A 115 3.24 4.44 -22.26
C SER A 115 3.88 5.69 -21.63
N GLY A 116 5.21 5.72 -21.52
CA GLY A 116 5.97 6.84 -20.94
C GLY A 116 5.88 8.17 -21.69
N GLU A 117 5.61 8.17 -23.00
CA GLU A 117 5.42 9.40 -23.80
C GLU A 117 3.94 9.76 -23.95
N GLN A 118 3.10 8.73 -23.99
CA GLN A 118 1.65 8.87 -24.09
C GLN A 118 1.04 9.56 -22.86
N VAL A 119 1.40 9.12 -21.66
CA VAL A 119 0.80 9.63 -20.41
C VAL A 119 1.05 11.13 -20.18
N PRO A 120 2.28 11.67 -20.37
CA PRO A 120 2.50 13.11 -20.32
C PRO A 120 1.69 13.92 -21.34
N LEU A 121 1.47 13.37 -22.54
CA LEU A 121 0.63 14.03 -23.55
C LEU A 121 -0.83 14.10 -23.12
N LEU A 122 -1.35 13.01 -22.54
CA LEU A 122 -2.73 12.96 -22.02
C LEU A 122 -2.95 13.93 -20.87
N LEU A 123 -1.94 14.11 -20.01
CA LEU A 123 -1.97 15.11 -18.95
C LEU A 123 -2.05 16.53 -19.52
N LYS A 124 -1.26 16.85 -20.57
CA LYS A 124 -1.32 18.15 -21.27
C LYS A 124 -2.68 18.41 -21.91
N MET A 125 -3.32 17.37 -22.45
CA MET A 125 -4.67 17.45 -23.03
C MET A 125 -5.79 17.46 -21.97
N ARG A 126 -5.45 17.48 -20.66
CA ARG A 126 -6.37 17.45 -19.51
C ARG A 126 -7.28 16.21 -19.47
N TRP A 127 -6.83 15.11 -20.05
CA TRP A 127 -7.56 13.82 -20.03
C TRP A 127 -7.14 12.98 -18.82
N SER A 128 -7.34 13.56 -17.63
CA SER A 128 -6.87 13.04 -16.34
C SER A 128 -7.27 11.59 -16.04
N LYS A 129 -8.52 11.22 -16.32
CA LYS A 129 -9.02 9.86 -16.06
C LYS A 129 -8.35 8.81 -16.96
N LEU A 130 -8.16 9.14 -18.23
CA LEU A 130 -7.55 8.24 -19.21
C LEU A 130 -6.03 8.14 -19.02
N ALA A 131 -5.38 9.26 -18.66
CA ALA A 131 -3.96 9.26 -18.31
C ALA A 131 -3.66 8.31 -17.15
N LEU A 132 -4.52 8.32 -16.11
CA LEU A 132 -4.36 7.43 -14.96
C LEU A 132 -4.60 5.96 -15.31
N SER A 133 -5.65 5.64 -16.08
CA SER A 133 -5.89 4.25 -16.49
C SER A 133 -4.76 3.70 -17.35
N LYS A 134 -4.21 4.51 -18.27
CA LYS A 134 -3.08 4.10 -19.12
C LYS A 134 -1.78 3.95 -18.36
N ALA A 135 -1.52 4.79 -17.36
CA ALA A 135 -0.39 4.60 -16.46
C ALA A 135 -0.52 3.27 -15.69
N ILE A 136 -1.71 2.92 -15.20
CA ILE A 136 -1.95 1.63 -14.52
C ILE A 136 -1.75 0.45 -15.47
N GLU A 137 -2.32 0.51 -16.68
CA GLU A 137 -2.16 -0.53 -17.72
C GLU A 137 -0.71 -0.76 -18.12
N SER A 138 0.13 0.29 -18.03
CA SER A 138 1.56 0.17 -18.34
C SER A 138 2.35 -0.64 -17.32
N GLY A 139 1.83 -0.80 -16.10
CA GLY A 139 2.52 -1.47 -14.99
C GLY A 139 3.71 -0.69 -14.41
N ASP A 140 4.02 0.49 -14.94
CA ASP A 140 5.08 1.36 -14.44
C ASP A 140 4.61 2.17 -13.23
N THR A 141 5.13 1.84 -12.04
CA THR A 141 4.77 2.51 -10.79
C THR A 141 5.16 3.98 -10.79
N ASP A 142 6.27 4.35 -11.42
CA ASP A 142 6.78 5.71 -11.43
C ASP A 142 5.90 6.60 -12.31
N LEU A 143 5.40 6.05 -13.41
CA LEU A 143 4.43 6.73 -14.27
C LEU A 143 3.10 6.95 -13.56
N VAL A 144 2.63 5.96 -12.77
CA VAL A 144 1.42 6.11 -11.94
C VAL A 144 1.63 7.20 -10.89
N TYR A 145 2.77 7.22 -10.18
CA TYR A 145 3.08 8.29 -9.22
C TYR A 145 3.13 9.66 -9.88
N THR A 146 3.73 9.76 -11.06
CA THR A 146 3.81 11.02 -11.82
C THR A 146 2.42 11.57 -12.13
N VAL A 147 1.50 10.72 -12.58
CA VAL A 147 0.10 11.12 -12.85
C VAL A 147 -0.60 11.51 -11.55
N VAL A 148 -0.54 10.67 -10.51
CA VAL A 148 -1.24 10.92 -9.24
C VAL A 148 -0.77 12.22 -8.58
N LEU A 149 0.54 12.49 -8.56
CA LEU A 149 1.09 13.72 -8.00
C LEU A 149 0.71 14.95 -8.83
N HIS A 150 0.68 14.84 -10.16
CA HIS A 150 0.21 15.93 -11.02
C HIS A 150 -1.27 16.23 -10.77
N LEU A 151 -2.11 15.20 -10.65
CA LEU A 151 -3.53 15.34 -10.36
C LEU A 151 -3.80 15.95 -8.99
N LYS A 152 -2.96 15.66 -7.98
CA LYS A 152 -3.05 16.27 -6.65
C LYS A 152 -2.87 17.80 -6.69
N ASN A 153 -2.04 18.30 -7.60
CA ASN A 153 -1.76 19.73 -7.74
C ASN A 153 -2.82 20.47 -8.58
N GLU A 154 -3.36 19.80 -9.61
CA GLU A 154 -4.33 20.41 -10.54
C GLU A 154 -5.78 20.32 -10.05
N LEU A 155 -6.14 19.28 -9.28
CA LEU A 155 -7.50 19.01 -8.84
C LEU A 155 -7.75 19.45 -7.39
N ASN A 156 -9.00 19.80 -7.09
CA ASN A 156 -9.43 19.98 -5.70
C ASN A 156 -9.39 18.63 -4.96
N ARG A 157 -9.14 18.64 -3.64
CA ARG A 157 -9.01 17.43 -2.80
C ARG A 157 -10.18 16.47 -2.99
N GLY A 158 -11.42 16.96 -3.02
CA GLY A 158 -12.61 16.12 -3.22
C GLY A 158 -12.67 15.46 -4.60
N THR A 159 -12.35 16.18 -5.67
CA THR A 159 -12.36 15.61 -7.04
C THR A 159 -11.20 14.64 -7.26
N PHE A 160 -10.05 14.92 -6.64
CA PHE A 160 -8.89 14.04 -6.62
C PHE A 160 -9.20 12.70 -5.94
N PHE A 161 -9.76 12.71 -4.73
CA PHE A 161 -10.11 11.49 -4.02
C PHE A 161 -11.20 10.68 -4.72
N MET A 162 -12.25 11.33 -5.25
CA MET A 162 -13.28 10.65 -6.03
C MET A 162 -12.68 9.98 -7.29
N MET A 163 -11.67 10.57 -7.91
CA MET A 163 -10.97 9.92 -9.02
C MET A 163 -10.14 8.71 -8.59
N LEU A 164 -9.43 8.81 -7.45
CA LEU A 164 -8.63 7.70 -6.92
C LEU A 164 -9.50 6.52 -6.47
N GLN A 165 -10.65 6.77 -5.84
CA GLN A 165 -11.57 5.71 -5.42
C GLN A 165 -12.08 4.87 -6.60
N ASN A 166 -12.25 5.48 -7.77
CA ASN A 166 -12.63 4.76 -8.99
C ASN A 166 -11.51 3.88 -9.58
N GLN A 167 -10.28 3.96 -9.04
CA GLN A 167 -9.09 3.25 -9.53
C GLN A 167 -8.31 2.64 -8.37
N PRO A 168 -8.64 1.41 -7.91
CA PRO A 168 -8.10 0.83 -6.68
C PRO A 168 -6.57 0.62 -6.71
N VAL A 169 -5.99 0.38 -7.89
CA VAL A 169 -4.53 0.24 -8.03
C VAL A 169 -3.81 1.56 -7.73
N ALA A 170 -4.29 2.66 -8.30
CA ALA A 170 -3.72 3.99 -8.02
C ALA A 170 -3.92 4.40 -6.56
N LEU A 171 -5.08 4.10 -5.99
CA LEU A 171 -5.35 4.32 -4.57
C LEU A 171 -4.36 3.56 -3.67
N SER A 172 -4.11 2.28 -3.95
CA SER A 172 -3.17 1.47 -3.16
C SER A 172 -1.73 2.00 -3.18
N LEU A 173 -1.27 2.44 -4.36
CA LEU A 173 0.05 3.06 -4.53
C LEU A 173 0.10 4.43 -3.82
N TYR A 174 -0.95 5.23 -3.93
CA TYR A 174 -1.03 6.51 -3.23
C TYR A 174 -1.03 6.34 -1.70
N CYS A 175 -1.76 5.35 -1.18
CA CYS A 175 -1.71 4.98 0.24
C CYS A 175 -0.28 4.64 0.68
N GLN A 176 0.47 3.89 -0.14
CA GLN A 176 1.86 3.55 0.14
C GLN A 176 2.75 4.80 0.18
N PHE A 177 2.58 5.73 -0.75
CA PHE A 177 3.28 7.01 -0.74
C PHE A 177 2.94 7.85 0.53
N CYS A 178 1.66 7.96 0.87
CA CYS A 178 1.19 8.70 2.04
C CYS A 178 1.70 8.12 3.37
N LYS A 179 1.92 6.80 3.47
CA LYS A 179 2.54 6.19 4.66
C LYS A 179 3.93 6.73 4.97
N HIS A 180 4.70 7.12 3.95
CA HIS A 180 6.08 7.61 4.11
C HIS A 180 6.16 9.13 4.24
N GLN A 181 5.39 9.88 3.44
CA GLN A 181 5.53 11.33 3.34
C GLN A 181 4.46 12.12 4.11
N GLU A 182 3.20 11.66 4.09
CA GLU A 182 2.04 12.48 4.48
C GLU A 182 1.02 11.71 5.32
N ARG A 183 1.34 11.47 6.60
CA ARG A 183 0.50 10.71 7.53
C ARG A 183 -0.89 11.30 7.76
N GLU A 184 -1.05 12.62 7.74
CA GLU A 184 -2.35 13.27 7.94
C GLU A 184 -3.29 13.05 6.76
N THR A 185 -2.77 13.14 5.53
CA THR A 185 -3.57 12.86 4.32
C THR A 185 -4.04 11.41 4.26
N LEU A 186 -3.23 10.49 4.80
CA LEU A 186 -3.61 9.09 4.92
C LEU A 186 -4.80 8.90 5.87
N LYS A 187 -4.84 9.65 6.97
CA LYS A 187 -5.97 9.64 7.91
C LYS A 187 -7.24 10.16 7.24
N ASP A 188 -7.17 11.26 6.50
CA ASP A 188 -8.31 11.80 5.75
C ASP A 188 -8.85 10.79 4.74
N LEU A 189 -7.95 10.07 4.06
CA LEU A 189 -8.30 9.03 3.09
C LEU A 189 -9.03 7.87 3.75
N TYR A 190 -8.51 7.35 4.87
CA TYR A 190 -9.19 6.29 5.62
C TYR A 190 -10.56 6.71 6.18
N ASN A 191 -10.71 7.98 6.57
CA ASN A 191 -12.00 8.52 6.98
C ASN A 191 -13.01 8.58 5.82
N GLN A 192 -12.58 8.93 4.61
CA GLN A 192 -13.47 9.01 3.45
C GLN A 192 -13.89 7.64 2.91
N ASP A 193 -13.00 6.65 3.00
CA ASP A 193 -13.26 5.28 2.54
C ASP A 193 -14.02 4.45 3.59
N ASP A 194 -14.41 5.04 4.73
CA ASP A 194 -14.96 4.35 5.91
C ASP A 194 -14.12 3.12 6.33
N ASN A 195 -12.80 3.20 6.11
CA ASN A 195 -11.87 2.14 6.46
C ASN A 195 -11.47 2.26 7.93
N HIS A 196 -12.43 1.96 8.81
CA HIS A 196 -12.29 2.04 10.26
C HIS A 196 -11.16 1.13 10.80
N GLN A 197 -10.86 0.02 10.12
CA GLN A 197 -9.78 -0.88 10.54
C GLN A 197 -8.40 -0.21 10.42
N GLU A 198 -8.11 0.39 9.26
CA GLU A 198 -6.84 1.08 9.04
C GLU A 198 -6.75 2.38 9.85
N LEU A 199 -7.88 3.06 10.08
CA LEU A 199 -7.95 4.23 10.96
C LEU A 199 -7.63 3.87 12.41
N GLY A 200 -8.13 2.74 12.92
CA GLY A 200 -7.73 2.19 14.21
C GLY A 200 -6.23 1.94 14.30
N ASN A 201 -5.65 1.28 13.27
CA ASN A 201 -4.21 1.03 13.19
C ASN A 201 -3.39 2.33 13.20
N PHE A 202 -3.85 3.35 12.49
CA PHE A 202 -3.22 4.68 12.47
C PHE A 202 -3.19 5.31 13.86
N HIS A 203 -4.30 5.25 14.60
CA HIS A 203 -4.38 5.78 15.96
C HIS A 203 -3.48 5.01 16.93
N VAL A 204 -3.40 3.67 16.81
CA VAL A 204 -2.45 2.85 17.60
C VAL A 204 -1.01 3.27 17.31
N HIS A 205 -0.61 3.39 16.04
CA HIS A 205 0.75 3.80 15.68
C HIS A 205 1.08 5.21 16.20
N SER A 206 0.15 6.15 16.05
CA SER A 206 0.30 7.52 16.55
C SER A 206 0.43 7.56 18.07
N SER A 207 -0.25 6.67 18.79
CA SER A 207 -0.17 6.59 20.26
C SER A 207 1.26 6.35 20.77
N TYR A 208 2.08 5.58 20.04
CA TYR A 208 3.47 5.30 20.42
C TYR A 208 4.45 6.43 20.08
N ALA A 209 4.03 7.42 19.27
CA ALA A 209 4.80 8.66 19.10
C ALA A 209 4.59 9.65 20.26
N GLU A 210 3.51 9.47 21.03
CA GLU A 210 3.15 10.34 22.14
C GLU A 210 4.03 10.05 23.37
N LYS A 211 4.63 11.09 23.96
CA LYS A 211 5.49 10.96 25.16
C LYS A 211 4.71 10.86 26.48
N ARG A 212 3.47 11.36 26.49
CA ARG A 212 2.64 11.42 27.70
C ARG A 212 1.64 10.26 27.73
N ILE A 213 1.46 9.66 28.91
CA ILE A 213 0.54 8.54 29.09
C ILE A 213 -0.90 8.97 28.82
N GLU A 214 -1.34 10.15 29.28
CA GLU A 214 -2.72 10.58 29.05
C GLU A 214 -3.02 10.76 27.55
N GLY A 215 -2.09 11.37 26.81
CA GLY A 215 -2.21 11.52 25.36
C GLY A 215 -2.23 10.17 24.64
N ARG A 216 -1.38 9.24 25.07
CA ARG A 216 -1.32 7.88 24.52
C ARG A 216 -2.60 7.09 24.77
N VAL A 217 -3.13 7.16 25.99
CA VAL A 217 -4.41 6.53 26.35
C VAL A 217 -5.56 7.15 25.54
N GLY A 218 -5.56 8.47 25.35
CA GLY A 218 -6.55 9.14 24.49
C GLY A 218 -6.48 8.66 23.03
N ALA A 219 -5.28 8.52 22.47
CA ALA A 219 -5.10 7.99 21.11
C ALA A 219 -5.55 6.52 20.98
N LEU A 220 -5.25 5.68 21.98
CA LEU A 220 -5.74 4.29 22.01
C LEU A 220 -7.25 4.21 22.19
N GLN A 221 -7.86 5.14 22.92
CA GLN A 221 -9.32 5.21 23.04
C GLN A 221 -9.98 5.54 21.69
N ASN A 222 -9.41 6.48 20.94
CA ASN A 222 -9.87 6.74 19.57
C ASN A 222 -9.71 5.51 18.67
N ALA A 223 -8.59 4.78 18.79
CA ALA A 223 -8.42 3.52 18.05
C ALA A 223 -9.47 2.47 18.41
N LEU A 224 -9.81 2.36 19.70
CA LEU A 224 -10.83 1.43 20.20
C LEU A 224 -12.20 1.73 19.58
N ASP A 225 -12.60 3.00 19.56
CA ASP A 225 -13.88 3.42 18.98
C ASP A 225 -13.96 3.09 17.49
N GLU A 226 -12.87 3.28 16.75
CA GLU A 226 -12.78 2.89 15.34
C GLU A 226 -12.80 1.36 15.13
N TYR A 227 -12.12 0.58 15.96
CA TYR A 227 -12.18 -0.89 15.86
C TYR A 227 -13.58 -1.45 16.14
N TYR A 228 -14.35 -0.82 17.03
CA TYR A 228 -15.76 -1.18 17.24
C TYR A 228 -16.61 -0.87 16.00
N LYS A 229 -16.41 0.29 15.36
CA LYS A 229 -17.07 0.61 14.08
C LYS A 229 -16.68 -0.39 12.98
N ALA A 230 -15.42 -0.83 12.96
CA ALA A 230 -14.91 -1.85 12.05
C ALA A 230 -15.42 -3.28 12.33
N LYS A 231 -16.13 -3.50 13.46
CA LYS A 231 -16.54 -4.83 13.96
C LYS A 231 -15.36 -5.80 14.14
N ASN A 232 -14.18 -5.28 14.47
CA ASN A 232 -13.00 -6.09 14.76
C ASN A 232 -12.86 -6.31 16.27
N ASP A 233 -13.57 -7.33 16.76
CA ASP A 233 -13.62 -7.65 18.20
C ASP A 233 -12.24 -7.95 18.81
N PHE A 234 -11.35 -8.55 18.02
CA PHE A 234 -10.01 -8.89 18.49
C PHE A 234 -9.17 -7.63 18.71
N ALA A 235 -9.10 -6.75 17.72
CA ALA A 235 -8.32 -5.51 17.82
C ALA A 235 -8.89 -4.57 18.89
N ALA A 236 -10.22 -4.50 19.01
CA ALA A 236 -10.88 -3.74 20.07
C ALA A 236 -10.48 -4.26 21.46
N LYS A 237 -10.64 -5.57 21.72
CA LYS A 237 -10.26 -6.17 23.02
C LYS A 237 -8.77 -6.02 23.33
N ALA A 238 -7.90 -6.23 22.33
CA ALA A 238 -6.46 -6.06 22.51
C ALA A 238 -6.09 -4.62 22.87
N THR A 239 -6.73 -3.64 22.25
CA THR A 239 -6.53 -2.21 22.54
C THR A 239 -7.07 -1.86 23.93
N GLU A 240 -8.24 -2.39 24.30
CA GLU A 240 -8.82 -2.22 25.63
C GLU A 240 -7.90 -2.78 26.73
N ASP A 241 -7.38 -3.98 26.54
CA ASP A 241 -6.43 -4.61 27.47
C ASP A 241 -5.12 -3.83 27.55
N GLN A 242 -4.63 -3.28 26.44
CA GLN A 242 -3.44 -2.42 26.45
C GLN A 242 -3.68 -1.13 27.24
N ILE A 243 -4.86 -0.49 27.09
CA ILE A 243 -5.22 0.69 27.89
C ILE A 243 -5.25 0.35 29.39
N LYS A 244 -5.86 -0.79 29.75
CA LYS A 244 -5.89 -1.27 31.15
C LYS A 244 -4.48 -1.51 31.69
N LEU A 245 -3.63 -2.18 30.92
CA LEU A 245 -2.24 -2.46 31.30
C LEU A 245 -1.46 -1.17 31.56
N LEU A 246 -1.60 -0.17 30.71
CA LEU A 246 -0.89 1.10 30.87
C LEU A 246 -1.32 1.90 32.10
N ARG A 247 -2.63 1.92 32.38
CA ARG A 247 -3.14 2.54 33.61
C ARG A 247 -2.61 1.84 34.86
N LEU A 248 -2.56 0.50 34.82
CA LEU A 248 -2.03 -0.27 35.93
C LEU A 248 -0.51 -0.08 36.09
N GLN A 249 0.26 -0.10 35.00
CA GLN A 249 1.71 0.13 35.04
C GLN A 249 2.07 1.52 35.58
N ARG A 250 1.26 2.55 35.28
CA ARG A 250 1.40 3.87 35.89
C ARG A 250 1.25 3.80 37.41
N HIS A 251 0.21 3.13 37.91
CA HIS A 251 0.02 2.96 39.36
C HIS A 251 1.13 2.12 40.00
N LEU A 252 1.64 1.08 39.33
CA LEU A 252 2.79 0.31 39.82
C LEU A 252 4.05 1.17 39.90
N GLN A 253 4.26 2.07 38.95
CA GLN A 253 5.39 2.99 38.97
C GLN A 253 5.29 4.00 40.12
N GLU A 254 4.07 4.47 40.43
CA GLU A 254 3.80 5.33 41.60
C GLU A 254 4.01 4.56 42.94
N ASP A 255 3.56 3.30 43.02
CA ASP A 255 3.65 2.47 44.23
C ASP A 255 5.09 1.98 44.53
N PHE A 256 5.87 1.66 43.49
CA PHE A 256 7.16 0.94 43.63
C PHE A 256 8.39 1.74 43.17
N ASP A 257 8.22 2.96 42.67
CA ASP A 257 9.28 3.85 42.16
C ASP A 257 10.24 3.14 41.17
N LYS A 258 9.66 2.34 40.27
CA LYS A 258 10.37 1.57 39.23
C LYS A 258 9.71 1.75 37.87
N PRO A 259 10.50 1.72 36.77
CA PRO A 259 9.95 1.86 35.42
C PRO A 259 9.22 0.57 35.01
N TYR A 260 7.89 0.60 35.14
CA TYR A 260 6.99 -0.49 34.70
C TYR A 260 6.31 -0.20 33.36
N LEU A 261 6.37 1.04 32.87
CA LEU A 261 5.74 1.43 31.61
C LEU A 261 6.37 0.71 30.42
N ASP A 262 5.54 0.44 29.41
CA ASP A 262 5.92 -0.19 28.13
C ASP A 262 6.38 -1.64 28.20
N LEU A 263 6.46 -2.22 29.39
CA LEU A 263 6.69 -3.65 29.54
C LEU A 263 5.51 -4.44 29.01
N SER A 264 5.78 -5.62 28.45
CA SER A 264 4.70 -6.54 28.14
C SER A 264 4.02 -7.01 29.43
N LEU A 265 2.78 -7.51 29.35
CA LEU A 265 2.12 -8.12 30.50
C LEU A 265 2.98 -9.24 31.12
N HIS A 266 3.67 -10.01 30.27
CA HIS A 266 4.59 -11.06 30.73
C HIS A 266 5.74 -10.49 31.56
N ASP A 267 6.40 -9.45 31.07
CA ASP A 267 7.56 -8.88 31.74
C ASP A 267 7.15 -8.10 33.00
N THR A 268 5.98 -7.46 32.97
CA THR A 268 5.37 -6.82 34.13
C THR A 268 5.14 -7.82 35.26
N VAL A 269 4.51 -8.97 34.96
CA VAL A 269 4.28 -10.03 35.96
C VAL A 269 5.59 -10.67 36.42
N SER A 270 6.55 -10.88 35.51
CA SER A 270 7.87 -11.43 35.85
C SER A 270 8.63 -10.52 36.82
N ASN A 271 8.68 -9.22 36.53
CA ASN A 271 9.35 -8.23 37.38
C ASN A 271 8.69 -8.12 38.76
N LEU A 272 7.35 -8.15 38.84
CA LEU A 272 6.65 -8.16 40.12
C LEU A 272 6.97 -9.40 40.97
N ILE A 273 7.22 -10.56 40.34
CA ILE A 273 7.61 -11.79 41.05
C ILE A 273 9.07 -11.70 41.49
N LEU A 274 9.96 -11.17 40.66
CA LEU A 274 11.37 -10.91 41.00
C LEU A 274 11.50 -9.90 42.16
N ASP A 275 10.59 -8.95 42.25
CA ASP A 275 10.51 -7.97 43.34
C ASP A 275 9.82 -8.52 44.61
N GLY A 276 9.12 -9.65 44.50
CA GLY A 276 8.43 -10.30 45.61
C GLY A 276 7.00 -9.89 45.88
N HIS A 277 6.41 -9.12 44.98
CA HIS A 277 5.01 -8.70 45.05
C HIS A 277 4.07 -9.78 44.48
N HIS A 278 4.12 -10.99 45.05
CA HIS A 278 3.37 -12.16 44.55
C HIS A 278 1.85 -11.97 44.51
N LYS A 279 1.29 -11.23 45.47
CA LYS A 279 -0.16 -10.94 45.52
C LYS A 279 -0.60 -10.07 44.33
N ARG A 280 0.18 -9.04 43.98
CA ARG A 280 -0.09 -8.16 42.83
C ARG A 280 0.08 -8.92 41.51
N ALA A 281 1.11 -9.76 41.42
CA ALA A 281 1.31 -10.63 40.25
C ALA A 281 0.13 -11.61 40.03
N GLU A 282 -0.42 -12.17 41.11
CA GLU A 282 -1.59 -13.06 41.01
C GLU A 282 -2.88 -12.31 40.68
N GLN A 283 -3.05 -11.07 41.17
CA GLN A 283 -4.14 -10.18 40.78
C GLN A 283 -4.13 -9.94 39.25
N LEU A 284 -2.97 -9.58 38.70
CA LEU A 284 -2.78 -9.38 37.26
C LEU A 284 -3.09 -10.63 36.43
N TYR A 285 -2.65 -11.80 36.90
CA TYR A 285 -2.95 -13.08 36.25
C TYR A 285 -4.47 -13.31 36.11
N ARG A 286 -5.24 -13.00 37.16
CA ARG A 286 -6.71 -13.18 37.15
C ARG A 286 -7.39 -12.12 36.29
N GLU A 287 -6.94 -10.87 36.36
CA GLU A 287 -7.53 -9.74 35.64
C GLU A 287 -7.38 -9.88 34.12
N PHE A 288 -6.18 -10.20 33.65
CA PHE A 288 -5.89 -10.39 32.23
C PHE A 288 -6.14 -11.82 31.72
N LYS A 289 -6.69 -12.70 32.57
CA LYS A 289 -7.03 -14.09 32.24
C LYS A 289 -5.88 -14.82 31.52
N ILE A 290 -4.66 -14.68 32.04
CA ILE A 290 -3.48 -15.32 31.45
C ILE A 290 -3.67 -16.85 31.52
N PRO A 291 -3.43 -17.61 30.44
CA PRO A 291 -3.58 -19.06 30.48
C PRO A 291 -2.72 -19.70 31.58
N ASP A 292 -3.31 -20.61 32.36
CA ASP A 292 -2.66 -21.25 33.51
C ASP A 292 -1.30 -21.85 33.13
N LYS A 293 -1.23 -22.57 32.01
CA LYS A 293 0.03 -23.16 31.54
C LYS A 293 1.14 -22.11 31.38
N ARG A 294 0.83 -20.92 30.86
CA ARG A 294 1.78 -19.82 30.65
C ARG A 294 2.17 -19.16 31.97
N TYR A 295 1.21 -18.89 32.84
CA TYR A 295 1.48 -18.30 34.15
C TYR A 295 2.35 -19.19 35.02
N TRP A 296 2.11 -20.51 35.00
CA TRP A 296 2.93 -21.46 35.74
C TRP A 296 4.38 -21.46 35.28
N TRP A 297 4.64 -21.50 33.97
CA TRP A 297 6.00 -21.37 33.41
C TRP A 297 6.68 -20.06 33.80
N LEU A 298 5.95 -18.96 33.71
CA LEU A 298 6.45 -17.63 34.07
C LEU A 298 6.83 -17.59 35.56
N LYS A 299 5.92 -18.00 36.43
CA LYS A 299 6.10 -17.94 37.89
C LYS A 299 7.25 -18.81 38.38
N ILE A 300 7.38 -20.05 37.89
CA ILE A 300 8.51 -20.91 38.29
C ILE A 300 9.85 -20.36 37.81
N SER A 301 9.89 -19.79 36.60
CA SER A 301 11.12 -19.22 36.04
C SER A 301 11.55 -17.97 36.82
N ALA A 302 10.61 -17.08 37.13
CA ALA A 302 10.87 -15.88 37.91
C ALA A 302 11.26 -16.20 39.37
N LEU A 303 10.57 -17.15 40.03
CA LEU A 303 10.94 -17.59 41.39
C LEU A 303 12.33 -18.23 41.45
N ALA A 304 12.70 -19.03 40.44
CA ALA A 304 14.02 -19.62 40.35
C ALA A 304 15.13 -18.59 40.12
N ASN A 305 14.88 -17.61 39.26
CA ASN A 305 15.79 -16.49 39.02
C ASN A 305 16.04 -15.67 40.29
N ARG A 306 15.00 -15.48 41.11
CA ARG A 306 15.12 -14.81 42.42
C ARG A 306 15.79 -15.68 43.48
N GLY A 307 15.64 -17.01 43.38
CA GLY A 307 16.08 -17.96 44.40
C GLY A 307 15.06 -18.20 45.52
N ASP A 308 13.81 -17.78 45.35
CA ASP A 308 12.72 -17.98 46.33
C ASP A 308 12.12 -19.38 46.23
N TRP A 309 12.88 -20.36 46.71
CA TRP A 309 12.51 -21.77 46.70
C TRP A 309 11.34 -22.09 47.65
N GLU A 310 11.18 -21.36 48.75
CA GLU A 310 10.07 -21.56 49.70
C GLU A 310 8.71 -21.25 49.07
N GLU A 311 8.62 -20.12 48.36
CA GLU A 311 7.40 -19.74 47.64
C GLU A 311 7.14 -20.67 46.45
N MET A 312 8.20 -21.18 45.80
CA MET A 312 8.06 -22.22 44.78
C MET A 312 7.45 -23.51 45.35
N GLU A 313 7.88 -23.92 46.55
CA GLU A 313 7.34 -25.12 47.21
C GLU A 313 5.86 -24.91 47.58
N LYS A 314 5.51 -23.77 48.17
CA LYS A 314 4.12 -23.39 48.47
C LYS A 314 3.28 -23.37 47.20
N PHE A 315 3.79 -22.80 46.12
CA PHE A 315 3.09 -22.75 44.83
C PHE A 315 2.84 -24.14 44.26
N SER A 316 3.82 -25.05 44.35
CA SER A 316 3.69 -26.44 43.90
C SER A 316 2.58 -27.22 44.63
N LYS A 317 2.24 -26.82 45.87
CA LYS A 317 1.22 -27.45 46.72
C LYS A 317 -0.17 -26.84 46.53
N SER A 318 -0.26 -25.63 45.96
CA SER A 318 -1.51 -24.88 45.86
C SER A 318 -2.56 -25.53 44.96
N LYS A 319 -2.17 -25.98 43.76
CA LYS A 319 -3.04 -26.62 42.77
C LYS A 319 -2.25 -27.68 42.00
N LYS A 320 -2.94 -28.62 41.36
CA LYS A 320 -2.31 -29.57 40.44
C LYS A 320 -1.73 -28.79 39.25
N SER A 321 -0.44 -28.97 39.01
CA SER A 321 0.26 -28.23 37.95
C SER A 321 -0.22 -28.64 36.54
N PRO A 322 -0.65 -27.70 35.69
CA PRO A 322 -1.04 -27.96 34.30
C PRO A 322 0.17 -28.23 33.39
N ILE A 323 1.37 -27.87 33.82
CA ILE A 323 2.64 -28.12 33.11
C ILE A 323 3.32 -29.42 33.57
N GLY A 324 2.78 -30.08 34.59
CA GLY A 324 3.43 -31.18 35.29
C GLY A 324 4.55 -30.71 36.22
N TYR A 325 5.31 -31.66 36.78
CA TYR A 325 6.39 -31.37 37.73
C TYR A 325 7.79 -31.49 37.13
N LEU A 326 7.93 -31.98 35.89
CA LEU A 326 9.23 -32.06 35.22
C LEU A 326 9.87 -30.67 35.04
N PRO A 327 9.14 -29.62 34.61
CA PRO A 327 9.70 -28.27 34.51
C PRO A 327 10.26 -27.72 35.83
N PHE A 328 9.65 -28.08 36.97
CA PHE A 328 10.15 -27.69 38.29
C PHE A 328 11.53 -28.31 38.57
N VAL A 329 11.72 -29.57 38.18
CA VAL A 329 12.99 -30.28 38.33
C VAL A 329 14.05 -29.66 37.43
N GLU A 330 13.74 -29.44 36.15
CA GLU A 330 14.68 -28.88 35.17
C GLU A 330 15.18 -27.49 35.58
N ILE A 331 14.26 -26.61 36.01
CA ILE A 331 14.61 -25.25 36.44
C ILE A 331 15.41 -25.28 37.75
N ALA A 332 15.04 -26.11 38.73
CA ALA A 332 15.80 -26.23 39.97
C ALA A 332 17.23 -26.75 39.73
N VAL A 333 17.41 -27.72 38.82
CA VAL A 333 18.74 -28.21 38.41
C VAL A 333 19.53 -27.13 37.67
N LYS A 334 18.88 -26.35 36.79
CA LYS A 334 19.51 -25.25 36.05
C LYS A 334 20.08 -24.17 36.99
N HIS A 335 19.40 -23.89 38.10
CA HIS A 335 19.86 -22.96 39.14
C HIS A 335 20.68 -23.64 40.25
N HIS A 336 21.23 -24.83 39.99
CA HIS A 336 22.09 -25.60 40.89
C HIS A 336 21.47 -26.03 42.23
N ASN A 337 20.15 -25.92 42.42
CA ASN A 337 19.46 -26.39 43.62
C ASN A 337 18.95 -27.82 43.46
N ARG A 338 19.85 -28.79 43.69
CA ARG A 338 19.50 -30.23 43.63
C ARG A 338 18.57 -30.68 44.76
N TYR A 339 18.55 -29.98 45.90
CA TYR A 339 17.71 -30.34 47.04
C TYR A 339 16.23 -30.11 46.73
N GLU A 340 15.90 -28.95 46.15
CA GLU A 340 14.55 -28.68 45.65
C GLU A 340 14.15 -29.63 44.53
N ALA A 341 15.06 -29.89 43.59
CA ALA A 341 14.79 -30.80 42.48
C ALA A 341 14.41 -32.23 42.95
N LYS A 342 15.04 -32.72 44.03
CA LYS A 342 14.69 -34.01 44.66
C LYS A 342 13.25 -34.06 45.20
N LYS A 343 12.70 -32.93 45.67
CA LYS A 343 11.32 -32.87 46.19
C LYS A 343 10.28 -33.05 45.07
N TYR A 344 10.57 -32.55 43.87
CA TYR A 344 9.63 -32.61 42.74
C TYR A 344 9.75 -33.90 41.90
N ALA A 345 10.93 -34.54 41.86
CA ALA A 345 11.15 -35.75 41.06
C ALA A 345 10.14 -36.90 41.28
N PRO A 346 9.72 -37.23 42.53
CA PRO A 346 8.71 -38.26 42.77
C PRO A 346 7.32 -37.89 42.25
N ARG A 347 7.01 -36.59 42.15
CA ARG A 347 5.71 -36.06 41.72
C ARG A 347 5.57 -36.02 40.19
N VAL A 348 6.67 -36.24 39.47
CA VAL A 348 6.65 -36.33 37.99
C VAL A 348 5.87 -37.57 37.56
N ALA A 349 5.15 -37.43 36.43
CA ALA A 349 4.42 -38.53 35.81
C ALA A 349 5.35 -39.73 35.53
N PRO A 350 4.87 -40.98 35.64
CA PRO A 350 5.72 -42.17 35.56
C PRO A 350 6.54 -42.24 34.26
N GLU A 351 5.98 -41.80 33.13
CA GLU A 351 6.65 -41.75 31.81
C GLU A 351 7.91 -40.87 31.78
N GLN A 352 7.92 -39.79 32.57
CA GLN A 352 9.00 -38.80 32.60
C GLN A 352 9.86 -38.89 33.87
N ARG A 353 9.49 -39.79 34.79
CA ARG A 353 10.11 -39.91 36.11
C ARG A 353 11.56 -40.35 36.03
N VAL A 354 11.89 -41.27 35.11
CA VAL A 354 13.28 -41.70 34.85
C VAL A 354 14.14 -40.52 34.45
N LYS A 355 13.66 -39.68 33.50
CA LYS A 355 14.35 -38.46 33.08
C LYS A 355 14.58 -37.50 34.25
N ALA A 356 13.57 -37.30 35.10
CA ALA A 356 13.69 -36.45 36.28
C ALA A 356 14.75 -36.96 37.28
N PHE A 357 14.78 -38.27 37.58
CA PHE A 357 15.78 -38.82 38.52
C PHE A 357 17.21 -38.80 37.95
N VAL A 358 17.37 -38.97 36.64
CA VAL A 358 18.65 -38.80 35.94
C VAL A 358 19.14 -37.37 36.08
N LEU A 359 18.29 -36.37 35.81
CA LEU A 359 18.63 -34.95 35.93
C LEU A 359 19.02 -34.54 37.35
N VAL A 360 18.40 -35.14 38.36
CA VAL A 360 18.69 -34.88 39.78
C VAL A 360 19.97 -35.57 40.26
N GLY A 361 20.51 -36.52 39.50
CA GLY A 361 21.69 -37.32 39.88
C GLY A 361 21.39 -38.38 40.94
N CYS A 362 20.14 -38.82 41.06
CA CYS A 362 19.70 -39.88 41.98
C CYS A 362 19.60 -41.25 41.30
N VAL A 363 20.53 -41.55 40.39
CA VAL A 363 20.65 -42.91 39.83
C VAL A 363 21.67 -43.64 40.70
N ARG A 364 21.21 -44.57 41.54
CA ARG A 364 22.13 -45.56 42.12
C ARG A 364 22.65 -46.41 40.94
N GLN A 365 23.96 -46.38 40.74
CA GLN A 365 24.65 -47.38 39.91
C GLN A 365 24.48 -48.77 40.54
#